data_AF-A0A930X8Y6-F1
#
_entry.id   AF-A0A930X8Y6-F1
#
_cell.length_a   1.000
_cell.length_b   1.000
_cell.length_c   1.000
_cell.angle_alpha   90.00
_cell.angle_beta   90.00
_cell.angle_gamma   90.00
#
_symmetry.space_group_name_H-M   'P 1'
#
loop_
_entity.id
_entity.type
_entity.pdbx_description
1 polymer ?
#
loop_
_entity_poly.entity_id
_entity_poly.type
_entity_poly.pdbx_seq_one_letter_code
_entity_poly.pdbx_strand_id
1 'polypeptide(L)'
;MQSFSWAPKALLIVLICFSSGCEMAQESQETVAEGAKRTVQQIDRSKALSDLTLLTAALQSYHLQHGKYPAKLQDLDLKAVHHPEDLDYDPETGTLRSKSYPEL
;
A
#
# COMPACT_ATOMS: atom_id res chain seq x y z
N MET A 1 -16.17 69.17 -6.65
CA MET A 1 -15.11 68.13 -6.67
C MET A 1 -15.24 67.32 -5.39
N GLN A 2 -15.94 66.18 -5.45
CA GLN A 2 -16.08 65.26 -4.32
C GLN A 2 -15.14 64.07 -4.57
N SER A 3 -14.07 63.97 -3.79
CA SER A 3 -13.13 62.85 -3.80
C SER A 3 -13.77 61.64 -3.14
N PHE A 4 -14.18 60.67 -3.96
CA PHE A 4 -14.81 59.41 -3.57
C PHE A 4 -13.74 58.47 -2.98
N SER A 5 -13.57 58.48 -1.66
CA SER A 5 -12.64 57.59 -0.95
C SER A 5 -13.26 56.19 -0.78
N TRP A 6 -12.97 55.28 -1.72
CA TRP A 6 -13.42 53.88 -1.71
C TRP A 6 -12.34 52.87 -1.29
N ALA A 7 -11.15 53.34 -0.92
CA ALA A 7 -9.99 52.48 -0.71
C ALA A 7 -10.03 51.54 0.52
N PRO A 8 -10.57 51.90 1.70
CA PRO A 8 -10.35 51.07 2.90
C PRO A 8 -11.28 49.84 3.01
N LYS A 9 -12.41 49.82 2.30
CA LYS A 9 -13.41 48.74 2.41
C LYS A 9 -13.10 47.56 1.47
N ALA A 10 -12.52 47.83 0.30
CA ALA A 10 -12.14 46.79 -0.65
C ALA A 10 -10.95 45.94 -0.16
N LEU A 11 -10.01 46.56 0.56
CA LEU A 11 -8.82 45.87 1.09
C LEU A 11 -9.18 44.83 2.17
N LEU A 12 -10.23 45.10 2.95
CA LEU A 12 -10.64 44.26 4.08
C LEU A 12 -11.38 42.99 3.62
N ILE A 13 -12.06 43.04 2.47
CA ILE A 13 -12.76 41.88 1.88
C ILE A 13 -11.76 40.89 1.25
N VAL A 14 -10.69 41.39 0.62
CA VAL A 14 -9.65 40.53 0.03
C VAL A 14 -8.86 39.76 1.10
N LEU A 15 -8.64 40.36 2.27
CA LEU A 15 -7.90 39.73 3.37
C LEU A 15 -8.68 38.57 4.03
N ILE A 16 -10.02 38.68 4.12
CA ILE A 16 -10.89 37.65 4.70
C ILE A 16 -11.01 36.42 3.78
N CYS A 17 -10.96 36.60 2.46
CA CYS A 17 -11.00 35.47 1.52
C CYS A 17 -9.71 34.65 1.51
N PHE A 18 -8.56 35.24 1.89
CA PHE A 18 -7.28 34.54 1.89
C PHE A 18 -7.07 33.60 3.09
N SER A 19 -7.64 33.93 4.26
CA SER A 19 -7.52 33.07 5.45
C SER A 19 -8.32 31.78 5.32
N SER A 20 -9.54 31.84 4.76
CA SER A 20 -10.41 30.64 4.64
C SER A 20 -9.99 29.64 3.57
N GLY A 21 -9.16 30.05 2.60
CA GLY A 21 -8.67 29.16 1.54
C GLY A 21 -7.53 28.24 1.97
N CYS A 22 -6.72 28.63 2.95
CA CYS A 22 -5.57 27.81 3.39
C CYS A 22 -5.99 26.61 4.25
N GLU A 23 -6.97 26.75 5.14
CA GLU A 23 -7.41 25.63 6.00
C GLU A 23 -8.06 24.50 5.19
N MET A 24 -8.91 24.82 4.20
CA MET A 24 -9.53 23.80 3.34
C MET A 24 -8.54 23.08 2.42
N ALA A 25 -7.47 23.75 1.99
CA ALA A 25 -6.42 23.12 1.17
C ALA A 25 -5.58 22.12 1.96
N GLN A 26 -5.40 22.36 3.26
CA GLN A 26 -4.59 21.52 4.14
C GLN A 26 -5.33 20.24 4.54
N GLU A 27 -6.62 20.34 4.89
CA GLU A 27 -7.48 19.20 5.22
C GLU A 27 -7.71 18.27 4.01
N SER A 28 -7.82 18.85 2.82
CA SER A 28 -7.93 18.08 1.57
C SER A 28 -6.64 17.31 1.26
N GLN A 29 -5.47 17.91 1.45
CA GLN A 29 -4.19 17.22 1.23
C GLN A 29 -3.97 16.07 2.20
N GLU A 30 -4.30 16.26 3.48
CA GLU A 30 -4.16 15.20 4.49
C GLU A 30 -5.10 14.03 4.20
N THR A 31 -6.34 14.31 3.80
CA THR A 31 -7.31 13.28 3.40
C THR A 31 -6.84 12.49 2.17
N VAL A 32 -6.28 13.17 1.17
CA VAL A 32 -5.73 12.51 -0.03
C VAL A 32 -4.49 11.68 0.31
N ALA A 33 -3.60 12.17 1.17
CA ALA A 33 -2.41 11.43 1.59
C ALA A 33 -2.77 10.17 2.37
N GLU A 34 -3.72 10.26 3.29
CA GLU A 34 -4.22 9.12 4.07
C GLU A 34 -4.94 8.10 3.16
N GLY A 35 -5.73 8.58 2.19
CA GLY A 35 -6.35 7.74 1.17
C GLY A 35 -5.34 6.98 0.33
N ALA A 36 -4.32 7.68 -0.18
CA ALA A 36 -3.24 7.09 -0.97
C ALA A 36 -2.47 6.03 -0.17
N LYS A 37 -2.16 6.30 1.10
CA LYS A 37 -1.48 5.34 1.98
C LYS A 37 -2.28 4.06 2.16
N ARG A 38 -3.60 4.15 2.39
CA ARG A 38 -4.47 2.96 2.51
C ARG A 38 -4.53 2.15 1.22
N THR A 39 -4.61 2.81 0.07
CA THR A 39 -4.60 2.13 -1.23
C THR A 39 -3.30 1.39 -1.46
N VAL A 40 -2.14 2.00 -1.18
CA VAL A 40 -0.84 1.33 -1.29
C VAL A 40 -0.78 0.10 -0.39
N GLN A 41 -1.20 0.22 0.88
CA GLN A 41 -1.23 -0.92 1.80
C GLN A 41 -2.13 -2.06 1.33
N GLN A 42 -3.28 -1.76 0.70
CA GLN A 42 -4.16 -2.78 0.13
C GLN A 42 -3.53 -3.47 -1.07
N ILE A 43 -2.81 -2.74 -1.92
CA ILE A 43 -2.07 -3.31 -3.06
C ILE A 43 -0.99 -4.25 -2.54
N ASP A 44 -0.23 -3.84 -1.52
CA ASP A 44 0.85 -4.67 -0.95
C ASP A 44 0.29 -5.94 -0.30
N ARG A 45 -0.82 -5.84 0.45
CA ARG A 45 -1.53 -7.02 0.96
C ARG A 45 -2.00 -7.96 -0.15
N SER A 46 -2.51 -7.40 -1.25
CA SER A 46 -3.00 -8.19 -2.39
C SER A 46 -1.85 -8.91 -3.10
N LYS A 47 -0.68 -8.27 -3.22
CA LYS A 47 0.54 -8.90 -3.73
C LYS A 47 1.01 -10.03 -2.83
N ALA A 48 1.06 -9.82 -1.51
CA ALA A 48 1.44 -10.84 -0.55
C ALA A 48 0.52 -12.07 -0.65
N LEU A 49 -0.80 -11.87 -0.74
CA LEU A 49 -1.75 -12.95 -0.92
C LEU A 49 -1.55 -13.68 -2.26
N SER A 50 -1.32 -12.94 -3.34
CA SER A 50 -1.03 -13.52 -4.66
C SER A 50 0.24 -14.37 -4.63
N ASP A 51 1.31 -13.88 -4.01
CA ASP A 51 2.57 -14.60 -3.87
C ASP A 51 2.37 -15.89 -3.06
N LEU A 52 1.68 -15.82 -1.91
CA LEU A 52 1.36 -16.99 -1.09
C LEU A 52 0.57 -18.04 -1.88
N THR A 53 -0.42 -17.61 -2.67
CA THR A 53 -1.25 -18.51 -3.47
C THR A 53 -0.43 -19.21 -4.55
N LEU A 54 0.38 -18.46 -5.31
CA LEU A 54 1.24 -19.01 -6.36
C LEU A 54 2.27 -19.98 -5.80
N LEU A 55 2.89 -19.62 -4.69
CA LEU A 55 3.91 -20.43 -4.04
C LEU A 55 3.35 -21.71 -3.44
N THR A 56 2.19 -21.62 -2.79
CA THR A 56 1.51 -22.79 -2.25
C THR A 56 1.18 -23.78 -3.36
N ALA A 57 0.67 -23.29 -4.51
CA ALA A 57 0.42 -24.14 -5.67
C ALA A 57 1.71 -24.78 -6.22
N ALA A 58 2.80 -24.01 -6.30
CA ALA A 58 4.10 -24.51 -6.75
C ALA A 58 4.66 -25.58 -5.79
N LEU A 59 4.58 -25.37 -4.48
CA LEU A 59 4.98 -26.32 -3.45
C LEU A 59 4.19 -27.63 -3.54
N GLN A 60 2.87 -27.54 -3.71
CA GLN A 60 2.03 -28.71 -3.90
C GLN A 60 2.38 -29.47 -5.18
N SER A 61 2.59 -28.75 -6.29
CA SER A 61 3.01 -29.35 -7.56
C SER A 61 4.35 -30.08 -7.43
N TYR A 62 5.34 -29.46 -6.76
CA TYR A 62 6.64 -30.08 -6.49
C TYR A 62 6.49 -31.34 -5.63
N HIS A 63 5.67 -31.27 -4.58
CA HIS A 63 5.38 -32.41 -3.71
C HIS A 63 4.74 -33.57 -4.48
N LEU A 64 3.79 -33.29 -5.37
CA LEU A 64 3.17 -34.31 -6.22
C LEU A 64 4.17 -34.98 -7.17
N GLN A 65 5.16 -34.24 -7.66
CA GLN A 65 6.17 -34.76 -8.61
C GLN A 65 7.31 -35.52 -7.91
N HIS A 66 7.65 -35.16 -6.68
CA HIS A 66 8.84 -35.66 -5.98
C HIS A 66 8.56 -36.41 -4.68
N GLY A 67 7.31 -36.44 -4.23
CA GLY A 67 6.89 -37.09 -2.98
C GLY A 67 7.38 -36.40 -1.71
N LYS A 68 7.96 -35.20 -1.83
CA LYS A 68 8.47 -34.38 -0.73
C LYS A 68 8.43 -32.91 -1.11
N TYR A 69 8.36 -32.03 -0.11
CA TYR A 69 8.52 -30.60 -0.32
C TYR A 69 9.99 -30.25 -0.61
N PRO A 70 10.26 -29.13 -1.32
CA PRO A 70 11.62 -28.69 -1.54
C PRO A 70 12.29 -28.28 -0.22
N ALA A 71 13.61 -28.39 -0.13
CA ALA A 71 14.32 -27.96 1.08
C ALA A 71 14.36 -26.43 1.18
N LYS A 72 14.33 -25.75 0.03
CA LYS A 72 14.37 -24.30 -0.07
C LYS A 72 13.37 -23.82 -1.14
N LEU A 73 12.75 -22.67 -0.91
CA LEU A 73 11.88 -22.03 -1.94
C LEU A 73 12.63 -21.76 -3.24
N GLN A 74 13.95 -21.56 -3.20
CA GLN A 74 14.79 -21.35 -4.39
C GLN A 74 14.81 -22.55 -5.36
N ASP A 75 14.43 -23.74 -4.89
CA ASP A 75 14.32 -24.93 -5.74
C ASP A 75 13.05 -24.90 -6.61
N LEU A 76 12.13 -23.98 -6.34
CA LEU A 76 10.98 -23.68 -7.19
C LEU A 76 11.37 -22.59 -8.21
N ASP A 77 10.89 -22.68 -9.45
CA ASP A 77 11.15 -21.66 -10.49
C ASP A 77 10.28 -20.41 -10.23
N LEU A 78 10.66 -19.62 -9.22
CA LEU A 78 9.89 -18.51 -8.67
C LEU A 78 10.32 -17.17 -9.27
N LYS A 79 10.03 -16.98 -10.55
CA LYS A 79 10.33 -15.70 -11.23
C LYS A 79 9.38 -14.56 -10.85
N ALA A 80 8.30 -14.85 -10.12
CA ALA A 80 7.17 -13.93 -9.90
C ALA A 80 6.90 -13.57 -8.43
N VAL A 81 7.81 -13.91 -7.50
CA VAL A 81 7.64 -13.53 -6.09
C VAL A 81 8.14 -12.11 -5.89
N HIS A 82 7.30 -11.24 -5.34
CA HIS A 82 7.61 -9.83 -5.14
C HIS A 82 8.46 -9.61 -3.88
N HIS A 83 8.18 -10.35 -2.81
CA HIS A 83 8.82 -10.18 -1.50
C HIS A 83 9.26 -11.51 -0.87
N PRO A 84 10.36 -12.13 -1.36
CA PRO A 84 10.82 -13.42 -0.83
C PRO A 84 11.30 -13.34 0.64
N GLU A 85 11.82 -12.20 1.08
CA GLU A 85 12.29 -11.97 2.46
C GLU A 85 11.15 -11.96 3.49
N ASP A 86 9.95 -11.62 3.04
CA ASP A 86 8.75 -11.56 3.88
C ASP A 86 8.13 -12.93 4.13
N LEU A 87 8.65 -13.98 3.50
CA LEU A 87 8.11 -15.32 3.61
C LEU A 87 8.78 -16.11 4.73
N ASP A 88 7.96 -16.87 5.44
CA ASP A 88 8.38 -17.92 6.37
C ASP A 88 7.91 -19.26 5.81
N TYR A 89 8.87 -20.16 5.61
CA TYR A 89 8.67 -21.43 4.93
C TYR A 89 9.17 -22.59 5.79
N ASP A 90 8.29 -23.57 6.01
CA ASP A 90 8.61 -24.80 6.69
C ASP A 90 8.72 -25.97 5.69
N PRO A 91 9.93 -26.52 5.44
CA PRO A 91 10.13 -27.61 4.50
C PRO A 91 9.57 -28.96 4.98
N GLU A 92 9.36 -29.15 6.29
CA GLU A 92 8.81 -30.40 6.82
C GLU A 92 7.32 -30.52 6.53
N THR A 93 6.59 -29.40 6.67
CA THR A 93 5.14 -29.37 6.48
C THR A 93 4.70 -28.81 5.12
N GLY A 94 5.60 -28.12 4.41
CA GLY A 94 5.27 -27.37 3.20
C GLY A 94 4.46 -26.10 3.47
N THR A 95 4.40 -25.65 4.73
CA THR A 95 3.64 -24.46 5.12
C THR A 95 4.37 -23.19 4.71
N LEU A 96 3.63 -22.21 4.21
CA LEU A 96 4.14 -20.91 3.81
C LEU A 96 3.30 -19.80 4.44
N ARG A 97 3.94 -18.79 5.04
CA ARG A 97 3.30 -17.63 5.68
C ARG A 97 4.00 -16.33 5.33
N SER A 98 3.26 -15.22 5.35
CA SER A 98 3.83 -13.88 5.29
C SER A 98 4.14 -13.38 6.71
N LYS A 99 5.29 -12.74 6.90
CA LYS A 99 5.70 -12.10 8.16
C LYS A 99 5.00 -10.76 8.35
N SER A 100 4.81 -10.01 7.27
CA SER A 100 4.14 -8.70 7.27
C SER A 100 2.61 -8.80 7.41
N TYR A 101 2.02 -9.90 6.95
CA TYR A 101 0.58 -10.16 7.00
C TYR A 101 0.27 -11.56 7.57
N PRO A 102 0.45 -11.76 8.89
CA PRO A 102 0.30 -13.06 9.55
C PRO A 102 -1.15 -13.58 9.58
N GLU A 103 -2.13 -12.72 9.25
CA GLU A 103 -3.55 -13.08 9.19
C GLU A 103 -4.00 -13.67 7.83
N LEU A 104 -3.13 -13.70 6.82
CA LEU A 104 -3.37 -14.35 5.52
C LEU A 104 -3.10 -15.86 5.61
#